data_AF-A0A2N2MUL3-F1
#
_entry.id   AF-A0A2N2MUL3-F1
#
_cell.length_a   1.000
_cell.length_b   1.000
_cell.length_c   1.000
_cell.angle_alpha   90.00
_cell.angle_beta   90.00
_cell.angle_gamma   90.00
#
_symmetry.space_group_name_H-M   'P 1'
#
loop_
_entity.id
_entity.type
_entity.pdbx_description
1 polymer ?
#
loop_
_entity_poly.entity_id
_entity_poly.type
_entity_poly.pdbx_seq_one_letter_code
_entity_poly.pdbx_strand_id
1 'polypeptide(L)'
;MELSNLIGALTGTVFFVLAILVFIFRLLRNPNVEKWLGIFELLLAVPLIWMLINAAAEKRPLLYYIQVTFVLLWLLVVLLLDYILHFDFRQTRWMVILFVVLFFAASGGLVGIASNAGQGWSIIAIILFFITAFLAFLQRKLTGK
;
A
#
# COMPACT_ATOMS: atom_id res chain seq x y z
N MET A 1 7.12 -11.90 20.54
CA MET A 1 6.64 -11.39 19.24
C MET A 1 7.63 -11.88 18.19
N GLU A 2 7.20 -12.64 17.20
CA GLU A 2 8.10 -13.13 16.14
C GLU A 2 8.59 -11.95 15.30
N LEU A 3 9.87 -11.98 14.92
CA LEU A 3 10.51 -10.93 14.12
C LEU A 3 9.72 -10.64 12.83
N SER A 4 9.23 -11.68 12.17
CA SER A 4 8.43 -11.59 10.93
C SER A 4 7.12 -10.80 11.12
N ASN A 5 6.41 -11.02 12.24
CA ASN A 5 5.19 -10.26 12.55
C ASN A 5 5.49 -8.78 12.79
N LEU A 6 6.62 -8.46 13.45
CA LEU A 6 7.05 -7.08 13.67
C LEU A 6 7.44 -6.40 12.35
N ILE A 7 8.18 -7.10 11.48
CA ILE A 7 8.52 -6.61 10.13
C ILE A 7 7.25 -6.33 9.34
N GLY A 8 6.26 -7.23 9.39
CA GLY A 8 4.98 -7.03 8.72
C GLY A 8 4.22 -5.81 9.21
N ALA A 9 4.13 -5.61 10.53
CA ALA A 9 3.48 -4.44 11.10
C ALA A 9 4.22 -3.14 10.76
N LEU A 10 5.55 -3.12 10.88
CA LEU A 10 6.35 -1.95 10.51
C LEU A 10 6.20 -1.63 9.02
N THR A 11 6.27 -2.64 8.16
CA THR A 11 6.09 -2.47 6.71
C THR A 11 4.71 -1.90 6.40
N GLY A 12 3.65 -2.42 7.02
CA GLY A 12 2.29 -1.90 6.86
C GLY A 12 2.15 -0.46 7.36
N THR A 13 2.68 -0.15 8.54
CA THR A 13 2.63 1.22 9.08
C THR A 13 3.39 2.21 8.19
N VAL A 14 4.62 1.87 7.76
CA VAL A 14 5.42 2.73 6.87
C VAL A 14 4.70 2.90 5.52
N PHE A 15 4.13 1.84 4.96
CA PHE A 15 3.34 1.92 3.73
C PHE A 15 2.20 2.92 3.88
N PHE A 16 1.41 2.83 4.95
CA PHE A 16 0.30 3.76 5.16
C PHE A 16 0.77 5.21 5.35
N VAL A 17 1.82 5.42 6.13
CA VAL A 17 2.38 6.77 6.33
C VAL A 17 2.84 7.36 5.00
N LEU A 18 3.57 6.59 4.19
CA LEU A 18 4.00 7.03 2.85
C LEU A 18 2.80 7.31 1.94
N ALA A 19 1.80 6.42 1.89
CA ALA A 19 0.61 6.61 1.08
C ALA A 19 -0.16 7.89 1.49
N ILE A 20 -0.33 8.14 2.79
CA ILE A 20 -0.94 9.37 3.31
C ILE A 20 -0.16 10.60 2.85
N LEU A 21 1.18 10.58 2.96
CA LEU A 21 2.02 11.69 2.51
C LEU A 21 1.89 11.90 0.99
N VAL A 22 1.91 10.82 0.18
CA VAL A 22 1.68 10.88 -1.27
C VAL A 22 0.35 11.55 -1.57
N PHE A 23 -0.74 11.16 -0.91
CA PHE A 23 -2.05 11.78 -1.08
C PHE A 23 -2.05 13.28 -0.71
N ILE A 24 -1.43 13.65 0.40
CA ILE A 24 -1.34 15.05 0.85
C ILE A 24 -0.54 15.88 -0.15
N PHE A 25 0.64 15.43 -0.58
CA PHE A 25 1.47 16.19 -1.52
C PHE A 25 0.85 16.29 -2.91
N ARG A 26 0.09 15.27 -3.33
CA ARG A 26 -0.69 15.33 -4.56
C ARG A 26 -1.80 16.39 -4.47
N LEU A 27 -2.49 16.50 -3.33
CA LEU A 27 -3.47 17.57 -3.09
C LEU A 27 -2.82 18.96 -3.09
N LEU A 28 -1.59 19.07 -2.57
CA LEU A 28 -0.79 20.30 -2.59
C LEU A 28 -0.17 20.61 -3.96
N ARG A 29 -0.38 19.77 -4.98
CA ARG A 29 0.16 19.92 -6.34
C ARG A 29 1.69 20.02 -6.40
N ASN A 30 2.40 19.31 -5.52
CA ASN A 30 3.86 19.25 -5.53
C ASN A 30 4.35 17.90 -6.10
N PRO A 31 4.57 17.79 -7.42
CA PRO A 31 4.83 16.50 -8.08
C PRO A 31 6.22 15.92 -7.78
N ASN A 32 7.19 16.74 -7.36
CA ASN A 32 8.54 16.27 -7.09
C ASN A 32 8.57 15.41 -5.82
N VAL A 33 7.93 15.88 -4.74
CA VAL A 33 7.88 15.16 -3.47
C VAL A 33 7.06 13.88 -3.60
N GLU A 34 5.95 13.94 -4.35
CA GLU A 34 5.12 12.77 -4.66
C GLU A 34 5.93 11.62 -5.27
N LYS A 35 6.76 11.92 -6.29
CA LYS A 35 7.61 10.91 -6.95
C LYS A 35 8.63 10.30 -5.99
N TRP A 36 9.28 11.10 -5.16
CA TRP A 36 10.25 10.56 -4.20
C TRP A 36 9.57 9.64 -3.18
N LEU A 37 8.42 10.03 -2.65
CA LEU A 37 7.68 9.21 -1.70
C LEU A 37 7.19 7.90 -2.32
N GLY A 38 6.72 7.93 -3.58
CA GLY A 38 6.33 6.71 -4.28
C GLY A 38 7.51 5.76 -4.52
N ILE A 39 8.72 6.27 -4.78
CA ILE A 39 9.93 5.43 -4.86
C ILE A 39 10.20 4.76 -3.51
N PHE A 40 10.10 5.48 -2.40
CA PHE A 40 10.25 4.87 -1.07
C PHE A 40 9.18 3.80 -0.79
N GLU A 41 7.96 4.01 -1.26
CA GLU A 41 6.88 3.00 -1.14
C GLU A 41 7.22 1.74 -1.95
N LEU A 42 7.81 1.88 -3.15
CA LEU A 42 8.27 0.75 -3.96
C LEU A 42 9.39 -0.06 -3.28
N LEU A 43 10.25 0.59 -2.49
CA LEU A 43 11.30 -0.12 -1.72
C LEU A 43 10.71 -1.06 -0.66
N LEU A 44 9.45 -0.86 -0.23
CA LEU A 44 8.75 -1.80 0.66
C LEU A 44 8.47 -3.15 0.00
N ALA A 45 8.65 -3.29 -1.31
CA ALA A 45 8.65 -4.59 -1.97
C ALA A 45 9.73 -5.53 -1.39
N VAL A 46 10.88 -4.99 -0.94
CA VAL A 46 11.98 -5.79 -0.39
C VAL A 46 11.56 -6.58 0.87
N PRO A 47 11.07 -5.95 1.95
CA PRO A 47 10.59 -6.70 3.11
C PRO A 47 9.39 -7.61 2.78
N LEU A 48 8.51 -7.22 1.87
CA LEU A 48 7.36 -8.05 1.47
C LEU A 48 7.76 -9.32 0.73
N ILE A 49 8.74 -9.25 -0.19
CA ILE A 49 9.28 -10.42 -0.89
C ILE A 49 9.97 -11.35 0.12
N TRP A 50 10.77 -10.78 1.03
CA TRP A 50 11.40 -11.56 2.09
C TRP A 50 10.36 -12.29 2.97
N MET A 51 9.28 -11.60 3.34
CA MET A 51 8.16 -12.19 4.08
C MET A 51 7.48 -13.31 3.31
N LEU A 52 7.32 -13.17 1.98
CA LEU A 52 6.70 -14.19 1.13
C LEU A 52 7.58 -15.45 1.01
N ILE A 53 8.90 -15.28 0.87
CA ILE A 53 9.85 -16.39 0.80
C ILE A 53 9.87 -17.20 2.11
N ASN A 54 9.85 -16.51 3.26
CA ASN A 54 9.89 -17.16 4.57
C ASN A 54 8.52 -17.66 5.05
N ALA A 55 7.42 -17.28 4.40
CA ALA A 55 6.06 -17.64 4.79
C ALA A 55 5.84 -19.16 4.89
N ALA A 56 6.51 -19.95 4.03
CA ALA A 56 6.40 -21.40 4.02
C ALA A 56 7.07 -22.04 5.23
N ALA A 57 8.25 -21.54 5.60
CA ALA A 57 8.98 -21.98 6.80
C ALA A 57 8.20 -21.63 8.08
N GLU A 58 7.52 -20.48 8.08
CA GLU A 58 6.68 -20.01 9.19
C GLU A 58 5.28 -20.64 9.23
N LYS A 59 4.96 -21.57 8.33
CA LYS A 59 3.64 -22.24 8.23
C LYS A 59 2.47 -21.24 8.19
N ARG A 60 2.65 -20.10 7.51
CA ARG A 60 1.62 -19.06 7.40
C ARG A 60 0.40 -19.58 6.65
N PRO A 61 -0.83 -19.15 7.00
CA PRO A 61 -2.05 -19.57 6.32
C PRO A 61 -2.11 -19.01 4.90
N LEU A 62 -2.90 -19.64 4.03
CA LEU A 62 -3.08 -19.22 2.62
C LEU A 62 -3.47 -17.74 2.49
N LEU A 63 -4.30 -17.22 3.40
CA LEU A 63 -4.73 -15.83 3.41
C LEU A 63 -3.54 -14.85 3.46
N TYR A 64 -2.47 -15.19 4.17
CA TYR A 64 -1.27 -14.35 4.27
C TYR A 64 -0.57 -14.20 2.91
N TYR A 65 -0.44 -15.29 2.15
CA TYR A 65 0.12 -15.25 0.80
C TYR A 65 -0.69 -14.37 -0.13
N ILE A 66 -2.01 -14.48 -0.06
CA ILE A 66 -2.94 -13.66 -0.85
C ILE A 66 -2.73 -12.18 -0.50
N GLN A 67 -2.71 -11.84 0.79
CA GLN A 67 -2.49 -10.48 1.27
C GLN A 67 -1.18 -9.88 0.74
N VAL A 68 -0.05 -10.57 0.94
CA VAL A 68 1.27 -10.10 0.48
C VAL A 68 1.31 -9.97 -1.04
N THR A 69 0.71 -10.93 -1.77
CA THR A 69 0.68 -10.91 -3.24
C THR A 69 -0.10 -9.71 -3.77
N PHE A 70 -1.23 -9.35 -3.17
CA PHE A 70 -1.97 -8.15 -3.59
C PHE A 70 -1.17 -6.87 -3.37
N VAL A 71 -0.40 -6.77 -2.28
CA VAL A 71 0.47 -5.62 -2.03
C VAL A 71 1.61 -5.55 -3.05
N LEU A 72 2.26 -6.68 -3.35
CA LEU A 72 3.30 -6.74 -4.37
C LEU A 72 2.75 -6.41 -5.76
N LEU A 73 1.56 -6.90 -6.09
CA LEU A 73 0.88 -6.60 -7.35
C LEU A 73 0.56 -5.11 -7.46
N TRP A 74 0.09 -4.49 -6.38
CA TRP A 74 -0.11 -3.05 -6.32
C TRP A 74 1.18 -2.27 -6.61
N LEU A 75 2.27 -2.59 -5.90
CA LEU A 75 3.57 -1.95 -6.11
C LEU A 75 4.08 -2.14 -7.54
N LEU A 76 3.90 -3.33 -8.10
CA LEU A 76 4.25 -3.62 -9.50
C LEU A 76 3.45 -2.75 -10.48
N VAL A 77 2.15 -2.61 -10.27
CA VAL A 77 1.28 -1.76 -11.10
C VAL A 77 1.70 -0.30 -11.00
N VAL A 78 2.01 0.19 -9.79
CA VAL A 78 2.54 1.56 -9.59
C VAL A 78 3.87 1.75 -10.32
N LEU A 79 4.81 0.81 -10.18
CA LEU A 79 6.09 0.87 -10.88
C LEU A 79 5.91 0.92 -12.40
N LEU A 80 5.08 0.04 -12.95
CA LEU A 80 4.86 -0.04 -14.39
C LEU A 80 4.17 1.21 -14.93
N LEU A 81 3.05 1.64 -14.32
CA LEU A 81 2.24 2.73 -14.86
C LEU A 81 2.88 4.10 -14.61
N ASP A 82 3.37 4.35 -13.40
CA ASP A 82 3.83 5.70 -13.02
C ASP A 82 5.32 5.94 -13.31
N TYR A 83 6.19 4.92 -13.24
CA TYR A 83 7.65 5.10 -13.36
C TYR A 83 8.28 4.56 -14.64
N ILE A 84 7.75 3.45 -15.19
CA ILE A 84 8.32 2.85 -16.41
C ILE A 84 7.60 3.40 -17.64
N LEU A 85 6.28 3.18 -17.72
CA LEU A 85 5.48 3.53 -18.89
C LEU A 85 5.03 5.00 -18.92
N HIS A 86 5.05 5.69 -17.77
CA HIS A 86 4.57 7.06 -17.62
C HIS A 86 3.16 7.26 -18.21
N PHE A 87 2.30 6.25 -18.06
CA PHE A 87 1.01 6.19 -18.72
C PHE A 87 -0.04 6.96 -17.89
N ASP A 88 -0.69 7.96 -18.49
CA ASP A 88 -1.72 8.75 -17.81
C ASP A 88 -3.08 8.01 -17.76
N PHE A 89 -3.12 6.90 -17.03
CA PHE A 89 -4.35 6.12 -16.83
C PHE A 89 -5.42 6.88 -16.03
N ARG A 90 -5.06 8.00 -15.40
CA ARG A 90 -5.94 8.75 -14.50
C ARG A 90 -7.08 9.46 -15.23
N GLN A 91 -6.96 9.61 -16.55
CA GLN A 91 -8.04 10.12 -17.41
C GLN A 91 -9.09 9.05 -17.74
N THR A 92 -8.74 7.76 -17.62
CA THR A 92 -9.58 6.65 -18.06
C THR A 92 -10.30 6.03 -16.87
N ARG A 93 -11.63 6.23 -16.79
CA ARG A 93 -12.45 5.88 -15.61
C ARG A 93 -12.30 4.43 -15.16
N TRP A 94 -12.36 3.46 -16.07
CA TRP A 94 -12.28 2.04 -15.71
C TRP A 94 -10.90 1.65 -15.15
N MET A 95 -9.82 2.26 -15.67
CA MET A 95 -8.47 2.04 -15.15
C MET A 95 -8.31 2.60 -13.75
N VAL A 96 -8.86 3.79 -13.48
CA VAL A 96 -8.87 4.37 -12.13
C VAL A 96 -9.63 3.49 -11.15
N ILE A 97 -10.77 2.92 -11.55
CA ILE A 97 -11.55 2.01 -10.69
C ILE A 97 -10.72 0.77 -10.35
N LEU A 98 -10.12 0.11 -11.34
CA LEU A 98 -9.28 -1.07 -11.11
C LEU A 98 -8.08 -0.76 -10.22
N PHE A 99 -7.44 0.39 -10.46
CA PHE A 99 -6.32 0.87 -9.66
C PHE A 99 -6.74 1.07 -8.19
N VAL A 100 -7.85 1.77 -7.94
CA VAL A 100 -8.35 2.01 -6.58
C VAL A 100 -8.79 0.70 -5.89
N VAL A 101 -9.43 -0.22 -6.61
CA VAL A 101 -9.79 -1.53 -6.08
C VAL A 101 -8.54 -2.32 -5.66
N LEU A 102 -7.52 -2.35 -6.51
CA LEU A 102 -6.25 -3.02 -6.22
C LEU A 102 -5.55 -2.38 -5.00
N PHE A 103 -5.56 -1.05 -4.91
CA PHE A 103 -5.04 -0.33 -3.74
C PHE A 103 -5.72 -0.74 -2.43
N PHE A 104 -7.06 -0.82 -2.43
CA PHE A 104 -7.81 -1.21 -1.24
C PHE A 104 -7.65 -2.70 -0.90
N ALA A 105 -7.50 -3.56 -1.90
CA ALA A 105 -7.15 -4.97 -1.67
C ALA A 105 -5.76 -5.12 -1.02
N ALA A 106 -4.76 -4.39 -1.53
CA ALA A 106 -3.41 -4.36 -0.97
C ALA A 106 -3.39 -3.80 0.46
N SER A 107 -3.93 -2.60 0.65
CA SER A 107 -3.94 -1.93 1.96
C SER A 107 -4.76 -2.68 3.00
N GLY A 108 -5.91 -3.26 2.64
CA GLY A 108 -6.66 -4.16 3.52
C GLY A 108 -5.86 -5.40 3.91
N GLY A 109 -5.05 -5.94 2.98
CA GLY A 109 -4.10 -7.01 3.27
C GLY A 109 -3.02 -6.61 4.27
N LEU A 110 -2.48 -5.39 4.18
CA LEU A 110 -1.50 -4.87 5.14
C LEU A 110 -2.07 -4.70 6.54
N VAL A 111 -3.36 -4.34 6.67
CA VAL A 111 -4.03 -4.34 7.98
C VAL A 111 -4.00 -5.74 8.58
N GLY A 112 -4.40 -6.76 7.81
CA GLY A 112 -4.38 -8.16 8.27
C GLY A 112 -2.98 -8.65 8.64
N ILE A 113 -1.96 -8.29 7.87
CA ILE A 113 -0.55 -8.60 8.17
C ILE A 113 -0.12 -7.94 9.47
N ALA A 114 -0.44 -6.65 9.68
CA ALA A 114 -0.09 -5.91 10.89
C ALA A 114 -0.81 -6.45 12.14
N SER A 115 -2.04 -6.95 12.00
CA SER A 115 -2.79 -7.55 13.11
C SER A 115 -2.12 -8.78 13.72
N ASN A 116 -1.31 -9.53 12.95
CA ASN A 116 -0.54 -10.66 13.47
C ASN A 116 0.52 -10.26 14.52
N ALA A 117 0.86 -8.97 14.57
CA ALA A 117 1.85 -8.40 15.45
C ALA A 117 1.26 -8.00 16.83
N GLY A 118 -0.07 -8.06 16.98
CA GLY A 118 -0.79 -7.80 18.23
C GLY A 118 -1.82 -6.67 18.11
N GLN A 119 -2.61 -6.49 19.18
CA GLN A 119 -3.76 -5.58 19.18
C GLN A 119 -3.37 -4.12 18.94
N GLY A 120 -2.27 -3.64 19.52
CA GLY A 120 -1.80 -2.27 19.33
C GLY A 120 -1.50 -1.96 17.85
N TRP A 121 -0.76 -2.86 17.18
CA TRP A 121 -0.45 -2.74 15.75
C TRP A 121 -1.70 -2.81 14.87
N SER A 122 -2.65 -3.68 15.23
CA SER A 122 -3.93 -3.77 14.53
C SER A 122 -4.70 -2.45 14.59
N ILE A 123 -4.82 -1.83 15.77
CA ILE A 123 -5.54 -0.56 15.95
C ILE A 123 -4.88 0.55 15.13
N ILE A 124 -3.55 0.66 15.20
CA ILE A 124 -2.79 1.66 14.44
C ILE A 124 -3.02 1.47 12.93
N ALA A 125 -2.89 0.24 12.42
CA ALA A 125 -3.08 -0.06 11.01
C ALA A 125 -4.52 0.25 10.54
N ILE A 126 -5.53 -0.06 11.35
CA ILE A 126 -6.94 0.24 11.05
C ILE A 126 -7.16 1.76 10.96
N ILE A 127 -6.66 2.53 11.93
CA ILE A 127 -6.80 4.00 11.92
C ILE A 127 -6.13 4.58 10.68
N LEU A 128 -4.89 4.17 10.40
CA LEU A 128 -4.15 4.62 9.22
C LEU A 128 -4.84 4.24 7.91
N PHE A 129 -5.40 3.03 7.82
CA PHE A 129 -6.19 2.59 6.68
C PHE A 129 -7.39 3.51 6.44
N PHE A 130 -8.15 3.87 7.48
CA PHE A 130 -9.29 4.77 7.33
C PHE A 130 -8.88 6.20 6.93
N ILE A 131 -7.78 6.73 7.46
CA ILE A 131 -7.24 8.03 7.03
C ILE A 131 -6.88 7.97 5.54
N THR A 132 -6.19 6.91 5.13
CA THR A 132 -5.78 6.69 3.74
C THR A 132 -7.00 6.58 2.82
N ALA A 133 -8.03 5.83 3.26
CA ALA A 133 -9.29 5.68 2.53
C ALA A 133 -9.97 7.04 2.34
N PHE A 134 -10.11 7.80 3.42
CA PHE A 134 -10.71 9.14 3.38
C PHE A 134 -9.97 10.07 2.41
N LEU A 135 -8.63 10.09 2.46
CA LEU A 135 -7.82 10.90 1.56
C LEU A 135 -7.96 10.47 0.09
N ALA A 136 -8.01 9.17 -0.20
CA ALA A 136 -8.20 8.66 -1.55
C ALA A 136 -9.53 9.15 -2.15
N PHE A 137 -10.63 9.09 -1.39
CA PHE A 137 -11.93 9.60 -1.83
C PHE A 137 -11.96 11.13 -1.92
N LEU A 138 -11.36 11.83 -0.96
CA LEU A 138 -11.24 13.29 -1.00
C LEU A 138 -10.47 13.75 -2.24
N GLN A 139 -9.37 13.09 -2.56
CA GLN A 139 -8.59 13.38 -3.76
C GLN A 139 -9.43 13.16 -5.02
N ARG A 140 -10.18 12.05 -5.10
CA ARG A 140 -11.07 11.79 -6.25
C ARG A 140 -12.14 12.88 -6.39
N LYS A 141 -12.71 13.36 -5.29
CA LYS A 141 -13.70 14.45 -5.31
C LYS A 141 -13.11 15.78 -5.79
N LEU A 142 -11.86 16.09 -5.42
CA LEU A 142 -11.21 17.36 -5.76
C LEU A 142 -10.53 17.36 -7.14
N THR A 143 -10.07 16.19 -7.62
CA THR A 143 -9.28 16.06 -8.86
C THR A 143 -10.05 15.37 -9.99
N GLY A 144 -11.12 14.63 -9.67
CA GLY A 144 -12.02 14.08 -10.66
C GLY A 144 -12.92 15.18 -11.21
N LYS A 145 -12.77 15.49 -12.50
CA LYS A 145 -13.84 16.12 -13.27
C LYS A 145 -15.01 15.15 -13.45
#